data_AF-A4WIL0-F1
#
_entry.id   AF-A4WIL0-F1
#
_cell.length_a   1.000
_cell.length_b   1.000
_cell.length_c   1.000
_cell.angle_alpha   90.00
_cell.angle_beta   90.00
_cell.angle_gamma   90.00
#
_symmetry.space_group_name_H-M   'P 1'
#
loop_
_entity.id
_entity.type
_entity.pdbx_description
1 polymer ?
#
loop_
_entity_poly.entity_id
_entity_poly.type
_entity_poly.pdbx_seq_one_letter_code
_entity_poly.pdbx_strand_id
1 'polypeptide(L)'
;MVIIALLLVVVAVLIGTAPLFFVRNVEPLPLDAAPYVRAEDVGATVYNLAVFFTVLVAATAIIYIFFTRRKWLNLLLYFIWFVLAVGVVQFYTILYYWSGLLNEDVAVKLMWASLLVGFLTVAAIHKRRGDLLLGFLGSLAGAMMVQLLPEMTVVALLVALPVYDYLMVTRGLLGSLIRKSKEAAGGGVPARGDTPLFGFVVRLKAMSLGVGDFVVYAMALTYVTVHLYTYGFIALLALVAGAALIYVGLRLTVHVFLRRWGYGPALPLPMLMLLPLIAAAWLA
;
A
#
# COMPACT_ATOMS: atom_id res chain seq x y z
N MET A 1 14.78 -3.52 -11.11
CA MET A 1 13.90 -4.07 -10.05
C MET A 1 13.06 -2.98 -9.38
N VAL A 2 13.64 -1.88 -8.87
CA VAL A 2 12.84 -0.73 -8.35
C VAL A 2 11.89 -0.16 -9.41
N ILE A 3 12.36 -0.03 -10.66
CA ILE A 3 11.52 0.43 -11.79
C ILE A 3 10.33 -0.52 -12.03
N ILE A 4 10.55 -1.84 -11.93
CA ILE A 4 9.48 -2.83 -12.11
C ILE A 4 8.46 -2.71 -10.98
N ALA A 5 8.92 -2.56 -9.74
CA ALA A 5 8.07 -2.32 -8.58
C ALA A 5 7.22 -1.05 -8.73
N LEU A 6 7.81 0.06 -9.18
CA LEU A 6 7.06 1.29 -9.44
C LEU A 6 6.11 1.17 -10.63
N LEU A 7 6.50 0.43 -11.67
CA LEU A 7 5.61 0.13 -12.79
C LEU A 7 4.38 -0.64 -12.32
N LEU A 8 4.54 -1.61 -11.39
CA LEU A 8 3.41 -2.29 -10.78
C LEU A 8 2.49 -1.34 -10.00
N VAL A 9 3.05 -0.36 -9.28
CA VAL A 9 2.26 0.69 -8.62
C VAL A 9 1.47 1.48 -9.66
N VAL A 10 2.13 1.97 -10.72
CA VAL A 10 1.49 2.75 -11.78
C VAL A 10 0.39 1.95 -12.46
N VAL A 11 0.62 0.68 -12.79
CA VAL A 11 -0.39 -0.20 -13.38
C VAL A 11 -1.57 -0.39 -12.43
N ALA A 12 -1.33 -0.58 -11.13
CA ALA A 12 -2.40 -0.69 -10.14
C ALA A 12 -3.23 0.61 -10.04
N VAL A 13 -2.58 1.77 -10.08
CA VAL A 13 -3.26 3.08 -10.10
C VAL A 13 -4.09 3.25 -11.38
N LEU A 14 -3.55 2.87 -12.53
CA LEU A 14 -4.28 2.89 -13.80
C LEU A 14 -5.50 1.97 -13.77
N ILE A 15 -5.39 0.76 -13.21
CA ILE A 15 -6.55 -0.13 -12.99
C ILE A 15 -7.55 0.53 -12.04
N GLY A 16 -7.06 1.17 -10.96
CA GLY A 16 -7.94 1.81 -9.98
C GLY A 16 -8.66 3.06 -10.45
N THR A 17 -8.15 3.71 -11.49
CA THR A 17 -8.67 4.97 -12.04
C THR A 17 -9.23 4.84 -13.44
N ALA A 18 -9.06 3.69 -14.11
CA ALA A 18 -9.54 3.44 -15.47
C ALA A 18 -11.01 3.82 -15.69
N PRO A 19 -11.96 3.48 -14.78
CA PRO A 19 -13.35 3.89 -14.94
C PRO A 19 -13.56 5.39 -15.19
N LEU A 20 -12.75 6.25 -14.55
CA LEU A 20 -12.83 7.71 -14.70
C LEU A 20 -12.47 8.19 -16.12
N PHE A 21 -11.63 7.45 -16.83
CA PHE A 21 -11.20 7.81 -18.18
C PHE A 21 -12.11 7.26 -19.28
N PHE A 22 -12.87 6.19 -18.99
CA PHE A 22 -13.74 5.54 -19.98
C PHE A 22 -15.22 5.90 -19.83
N VAL A 23 -15.65 6.39 -18.66
CA VAL A 23 -17.07 6.60 -18.35
C VAL A 23 -17.28 8.02 -17.81
N ARG A 24 -18.22 8.76 -18.41
CA ARG A 24 -18.44 10.19 -18.09
C ARG A 24 -19.09 10.44 -16.72
N ASN A 25 -19.81 9.47 -16.17
CA ASN A 25 -20.48 9.57 -14.86
C ASN A 25 -20.23 8.27 -14.09
N VAL A 26 -19.27 8.29 -13.17
CA VAL A 26 -19.09 7.20 -12.21
C VAL A 26 -19.92 7.55 -10.99
N GLU A 27 -21.06 6.86 -10.81
CA GLU A 27 -21.82 6.99 -9.56
C GLU A 27 -21.00 6.48 -8.38
N PRO A 28 -21.13 7.09 -7.19
CA PRO A 28 -20.41 6.64 -6.01
C PRO A 28 -20.79 5.19 -5.69
N LEU A 29 -19.78 4.37 -5.45
CA LEU A 29 -19.96 2.95 -5.11
C LEU A 29 -20.93 2.80 -3.91
N PRO A 30 -21.96 1.95 -4.03
CA PRO A 30 -22.89 1.64 -2.94
C PRO A 30 -22.30 0.61 -1.97
N LEU A 31 -21.06 0.85 -1.54
CA LEU A 31 -20.35 0.02 -0.56
C LEU A 31 -20.30 0.75 0.77
N ASP A 32 -20.90 0.19 1.82
CA ASP A 32 -20.72 0.74 3.16
C ASP A 32 -19.24 0.70 3.53
N ALA A 33 -18.66 1.87 3.82
CA ALA A 33 -17.25 2.00 4.20
C ALA A 33 -16.99 1.55 5.66
N ALA A 34 -17.92 0.81 6.28
CA ALA A 34 -17.78 0.35 7.65
C ALA A 34 -16.45 -0.41 7.83
N PRO A 35 -15.66 -0.12 8.89
CA PRO A 35 -16.00 0.66 10.08
C PRO A 35 -15.79 2.19 9.97
N TYR A 36 -15.45 2.71 8.80
CA TYR A 36 -15.19 4.14 8.59
C TYR A 36 -16.47 4.95 8.38
N VAL A 37 -16.45 6.18 8.87
CA VAL A 37 -17.52 7.17 8.69
C VAL A 37 -17.25 7.92 7.38
N ARG A 38 -18.27 8.04 6.51
CA ARG A 38 -18.16 8.70 5.19
C ARG A 38 -18.22 10.23 5.23
N ALA A 39 -18.42 10.84 6.40
CA ALA A 39 -18.51 12.29 6.51
C ALA A 39 -17.13 12.97 6.39
N GLU A 40 -17.10 14.14 5.75
CA GLU A 40 -15.90 14.95 5.51
C GLU A 40 -15.60 15.94 6.65
N ASP A 41 -16.22 15.79 7.81
CA ASP A 41 -15.95 16.66 8.96
C ASP A 41 -14.68 16.26 9.72
N VAL A 42 -14.14 17.21 10.48
CA VAL A 42 -12.93 17.00 11.28
C VAL A 42 -13.12 15.88 12.30
N GLY A 43 -14.33 15.76 12.88
CA GLY A 43 -14.64 14.71 13.85
C GLY A 43 -14.59 13.32 13.23
N ALA A 44 -15.24 13.14 12.07
CA ALA A 44 -15.19 11.89 11.31
C ALA A 44 -13.76 11.54 10.84
N THR A 45 -12.98 12.54 10.42
CA THR A 45 -11.56 12.33 10.05
C THR A 45 -10.74 11.82 11.23
N VAL A 46 -10.87 12.45 12.40
CA VAL A 46 -10.16 12.02 13.63
C VAL A 46 -10.61 10.62 14.05
N TYR A 47 -11.91 10.32 13.97
CA TYR A 47 -12.44 8.99 14.25
C TYR A 47 -11.85 7.93 13.30
N ASN A 48 -11.86 8.19 12.00
CA ASN A 48 -11.33 7.28 10.98
C ASN A 48 -9.84 7.02 11.18
N LEU A 49 -9.05 8.05 11.49
CA LEU A 49 -7.64 7.91 11.85
C LEU A 49 -7.46 7.07 13.11
N ALA A 50 -8.24 7.33 14.16
CA ALA A 50 -8.16 6.57 15.40
C ALA A 50 -8.48 5.09 15.17
N VAL A 51 -9.52 4.78 14.39
CA VAL A 51 -9.88 3.40 13.99
C VAL A 51 -8.73 2.78 13.19
N PHE A 52 -8.20 3.48 12.19
CA PHE A 52 -7.10 2.99 11.36
C PHE A 52 -5.86 2.64 12.19
N PHE A 53 -5.39 3.56 13.04
CA PHE A 53 -4.22 3.33 13.89
C PHE A 53 -4.49 2.25 14.95
N THR A 54 -5.70 2.18 15.50
CA THR A 54 -6.09 1.11 16.44
C THR A 54 -5.99 -0.26 15.76
N VAL A 55 -6.53 -0.40 14.54
CA VAL A 55 -6.43 -1.64 13.76
C VAL A 55 -4.97 -1.96 13.41
N LEU A 56 -4.17 -0.96 13.03
CA LEU A 56 -2.75 -1.13 12.72
C LEU A 56 -1.95 -1.64 13.94
N VAL A 57 -2.17 -1.05 15.11
CA VAL A 57 -1.52 -1.47 16.37
C VAL A 57 -2.01 -2.85 16.79
N ALA A 58 -3.32 -3.12 16.71
CA ALA A 58 -3.89 -4.43 17.01
C ALA A 58 -3.33 -5.52 16.09
N ALA A 59 -3.26 -5.26 14.78
CA ALA A 59 -2.67 -6.17 13.81
C ALA A 59 -1.19 -6.44 14.13
N THR A 60 -0.42 -5.40 14.47
CA THR A 60 0.98 -5.55 14.86
C THR A 60 1.13 -6.38 16.14
N ALA A 61 0.26 -6.16 17.14
CA ALA A 61 0.25 -6.92 18.38
C ALA A 61 -0.12 -8.39 18.14
N ILE A 62 -1.12 -8.68 17.30
CA ILE A 62 -1.49 -10.04 16.91
C ILE A 62 -0.29 -10.72 16.24
N ILE A 63 0.33 -10.08 15.24
CA ILE A 63 1.52 -10.62 14.57
C ILE A 63 2.62 -10.94 15.59
N TYR A 64 2.85 -10.05 16.57
CA TYR A 64 3.85 -10.26 17.62
C TYR A 64 3.52 -11.45 18.53
N ILE A 65 2.27 -11.61 18.96
CA ILE A 65 1.82 -12.73 19.80
C ILE A 65 1.99 -14.06 19.05
N PHE A 66 1.63 -14.09 17.77
CA PHE A 66 1.75 -15.28 16.93
C PHE A 66 3.19 -15.56 16.46
N PHE A 67 4.11 -14.60 16.63
CA PHE A 67 5.52 -14.73 16.26
C PHE A 67 6.20 -15.91 16.97
N THR A 68 5.82 -16.21 18.21
CA THR A 68 6.36 -17.33 18.98
C THR A 68 5.96 -18.70 18.41
N ARG A 69 4.94 -18.77 17.53
CA ARG A 69 4.45 -20.02 16.92
C ARG A 69 4.46 -19.96 15.38
N ARG A 70 5.63 -20.24 14.78
CA ARG A 70 5.90 -20.14 13.33
C ARG A 70 4.83 -20.77 12.41
N LYS A 71 4.25 -21.92 12.77
CA LYS A 71 3.18 -22.57 11.97
C LYS A 71 1.90 -21.72 11.91
N TRP A 72 1.47 -21.18 13.05
CA TRP A 72 0.27 -20.36 13.15
C TRP A 72 0.45 -18.99 12.51
N LEU A 73 1.66 -18.40 12.62
CA LEU A 73 2.00 -17.19 11.90
C LEU A 73 1.87 -17.38 10.38
N ASN A 74 2.45 -18.46 9.82
CA ASN A 74 2.34 -18.73 8.38
C ASN A 74 0.90 -18.91 7.93
N LEU A 75 0.07 -19.61 8.72
CA LEU A 75 -1.34 -19.83 8.40
C LEU A 75 -2.13 -18.51 8.46
N LEU A 76 -1.86 -17.66 9.46
CA LEU A 76 -2.43 -16.32 9.55
C LEU A 76 -2.04 -15.47 8.34
N LEU A 77 -0.77 -15.50 7.92
CA LEU A 77 -0.31 -14.77 6.73
C LEU A 77 -1.00 -15.27 5.46
N TYR A 78 -1.14 -16.58 5.28
CA TYR A 78 -1.87 -17.15 4.14
C TYR A 78 -3.32 -16.71 4.15
N PHE A 79 -3.97 -16.71 5.31
CA PHE A 79 -5.35 -16.27 5.44
C PHE A 79 -5.51 -14.78 5.11
N ILE A 80 -4.66 -13.91 5.67
CA ILE A 80 -4.69 -12.46 5.40
C ILE A 80 -4.52 -12.20 3.91
N TRP A 81 -3.53 -12.83 3.28
CA TRP A 81 -3.25 -12.64 1.85
C TRP A 81 -4.33 -13.24 0.94
N PHE A 82 -4.93 -14.36 1.34
CA PHE A 82 -6.09 -14.92 0.66
C PHE A 82 -7.25 -13.94 0.66
N VAL A 83 -7.64 -13.44 1.84
CA VAL A 83 -8.74 -12.49 2.01
C VAL A 83 -8.45 -11.18 1.27
N LEU A 84 -7.23 -10.66 1.36
CA LEU A 84 -6.84 -9.45 0.65
C LEU A 84 -6.95 -9.64 -0.87
N ALA A 85 -6.42 -10.73 -1.42
CA ALA A 85 -6.47 -10.99 -2.86
C ALA A 85 -7.91 -11.14 -3.37
N VAL A 86 -8.74 -11.89 -2.65
CA VAL A 86 -10.16 -12.06 -2.94
C VAL A 86 -10.88 -10.70 -2.90
N GLY A 87 -10.69 -9.96 -1.80
CA GLY A 87 -11.35 -8.67 -1.58
C GLY A 87 -10.97 -7.62 -2.61
N VAL A 88 -9.69 -7.52 -2.96
CA VAL A 88 -9.20 -6.60 -4.00
C VAL A 88 -9.84 -6.93 -5.36
N VAL A 89 -9.84 -8.20 -5.76
CA VAL A 89 -10.44 -8.59 -7.06
C VAL A 89 -11.95 -8.35 -7.07
N GLN A 90 -12.65 -8.67 -5.98
CA GLN A 90 -14.08 -8.42 -5.87
C GLN A 90 -14.40 -6.93 -5.89
N PHE A 91 -13.63 -6.11 -5.16
CA PHE A 91 -13.78 -4.66 -5.18
C PHE A 91 -13.68 -4.10 -6.59
N TYR A 92 -12.63 -4.46 -7.34
CA TYR A 92 -12.46 -3.98 -8.71
C TYR A 92 -13.52 -4.55 -9.66
N THR A 93 -13.98 -5.77 -9.45
CA THR A 93 -15.10 -6.33 -10.22
C THR A 93 -16.37 -5.50 -10.01
N ILE A 94 -16.68 -5.14 -8.77
CA ILE A 94 -17.82 -4.29 -8.41
C ILE A 94 -17.65 -2.89 -9.01
N LEU A 95 -16.47 -2.27 -8.88
CA LEU A 95 -16.17 -0.96 -9.46
C LEU A 95 -16.38 -0.93 -10.98
N TYR A 96 -15.88 -1.94 -11.69
CA TYR A 96 -16.01 -2.01 -13.13
C TYR A 96 -17.43 -2.40 -13.60
N TYR A 97 -18.16 -3.19 -12.82
CA TYR A 97 -19.58 -3.45 -13.07
C TYR A 97 -20.43 -2.19 -12.89
N TRP A 98 -20.28 -1.47 -11.77
CA TRP A 98 -21.04 -0.25 -11.47
C TRP A 98 -20.72 0.92 -12.41
N SER A 99 -19.51 0.97 -12.94
CA SER A 99 -19.16 1.93 -13.99
C SER A 99 -19.69 1.53 -15.38
N GLY A 100 -20.33 0.37 -15.54
CA GLY A 100 -20.84 -0.10 -16.83
C GLY A 100 -19.78 -0.65 -17.79
N LEU A 101 -18.54 -0.86 -17.32
CA LEU A 101 -17.46 -1.47 -18.10
C LEU A 101 -17.52 -2.99 -18.13
N LEU A 102 -18.22 -3.61 -17.18
CA LEU A 102 -18.43 -5.05 -17.13
C LEU A 102 -19.92 -5.40 -17.18
N ASN A 103 -20.23 -6.42 -17.97
CA ASN A 103 -21.54 -7.05 -17.96
C ASN A 103 -21.70 -7.94 -16.72
N GLU A 104 -22.95 -8.12 -16.26
CA GLU A 104 -23.28 -8.92 -15.07
C GLU A 104 -22.71 -10.35 -15.13
N ASP A 105 -22.88 -11.04 -16.25
CA ASP A 105 -22.35 -12.40 -16.44
C ASP A 105 -20.83 -12.50 -16.22
N VAL A 106 -20.09 -11.47 -16.67
CA VAL A 106 -18.64 -11.41 -16.53
C VAL A 106 -18.27 -11.05 -15.09
N ALA A 107 -18.99 -10.10 -14.48
CA ALA A 107 -18.79 -9.71 -13.10
C ALA A 107 -18.99 -10.89 -12.14
N VAL A 108 -20.07 -11.66 -12.28
CA VAL A 108 -20.33 -12.85 -11.46
C VAL A 108 -19.22 -13.88 -11.63
N LYS A 109 -18.76 -14.15 -12.87
CA LYS A 109 -17.63 -15.07 -13.11
C LYS A 109 -16.35 -14.59 -12.45
N LEU A 110 -16.05 -13.29 -12.50
CA LEU A 110 -14.88 -12.70 -11.85
C LEU A 110 -14.98 -12.75 -10.32
N MET A 111 -16.18 -12.60 -9.75
CA MET A 111 -16.41 -12.76 -8.30
C MET A 111 -16.11 -14.18 -7.83
N TRP A 112 -16.43 -15.21 -8.61
CA TRP A 112 -16.05 -16.59 -8.30
C TRP A 112 -14.57 -16.86 -8.58
N ALA A 113 -14.03 -16.30 -9.67
CA ALA A 113 -12.62 -16.43 -10.01
C ALA A 113 -11.71 -15.77 -8.97
N SER A 114 -12.19 -14.79 -8.19
CA SER A 114 -11.41 -14.17 -7.12
C SER A 114 -10.94 -15.20 -6.07
N LEU A 115 -11.75 -16.24 -5.79
CA LEU A 115 -11.36 -17.32 -4.89
C LEU A 115 -10.14 -18.08 -5.44
N LEU A 116 -10.11 -18.34 -6.74
CA LEU A 116 -8.97 -18.95 -7.42
C LEU A 116 -7.74 -18.04 -7.31
N VAL A 117 -7.88 -16.72 -7.51
CA VAL A 117 -6.79 -15.75 -7.34
C VAL A 117 -6.26 -15.77 -5.90
N GLY A 118 -7.14 -15.88 -4.91
CA GLY A 118 -6.77 -16.08 -3.50
C GLY A 118 -5.90 -17.32 -3.29
N PHE A 119 -6.34 -18.48 -3.80
CA PHE A 119 -5.57 -19.72 -3.71
C PHE A 119 -4.22 -19.65 -4.43
N LEU A 120 -4.19 -19.07 -5.63
CA LEU A 120 -2.95 -18.87 -6.40
C LEU A 120 -1.97 -17.94 -5.66
N THR A 121 -2.49 -16.91 -4.98
CA THR A 121 -1.69 -15.99 -4.17
C THR A 121 -1.04 -16.73 -3.01
N VAL A 122 -1.82 -17.52 -2.26
CA VAL A 122 -1.29 -18.35 -1.16
C VAL A 122 -0.25 -19.35 -1.68
N ALA A 123 -0.50 -20.01 -2.81
CA ALA A 123 0.44 -20.93 -3.43
C ALA A 123 1.75 -20.23 -3.85
N ALA A 124 1.68 -19.01 -4.36
CA ALA A 124 2.85 -18.20 -4.73
C ALA A 124 3.68 -17.79 -3.50
N ILE A 125 3.02 -17.41 -2.39
CA ILE A 125 3.69 -17.10 -1.12
C ILE A 125 4.35 -18.36 -0.56
N HIS A 126 3.64 -19.50 -0.55
CA HIS A 126 4.17 -20.77 -0.07
C HIS A 126 5.44 -21.20 -0.83
N LYS A 127 5.45 -21.02 -2.16
CA LYS A 127 6.61 -21.28 -3.02
C LYS A 127 7.70 -20.20 -2.96
N ARG A 128 7.56 -19.17 -2.11
CA ARG A 128 8.46 -18.00 -2.00
C ARG A 128 8.70 -17.27 -3.33
N ARG A 129 7.69 -17.23 -4.21
CA ARG A 129 7.73 -16.56 -5.53
C ARG A 129 6.71 -15.41 -5.64
N GLY A 130 6.19 -14.94 -4.50
CA GLY A 130 5.08 -13.99 -4.44
C GLY A 130 5.48 -12.51 -4.39
N ASP A 131 6.74 -12.14 -4.15
CA ASP A 131 7.11 -10.76 -3.76
C ASP A 131 6.54 -9.66 -4.68
N LEU A 132 6.60 -9.82 -6.00
CA LEU A 132 6.02 -8.84 -6.94
C LEU A 132 4.49 -8.85 -6.94
N LEU A 133 3.87 -10.03 -6.82
CA LEU A 133 2.42 -10.18 -6.69
C LEU A 133 1.91 -9.49 -5.42
N LEU A 134 2.63 -9.64 -4.30
CA LEU A 134 2.28 -8.98 -3.04
C LEU A 134 2.40 -7.46 -3.14
N GLY A 135 3.45 -6.95 -3.77
CA GLY A 135 3.59 -5.52 -4.05
C GLY A 135 2.47 -4.99 -4.95
N PHE A 136 2.09 -5.75 -5.97
CA PHE A 136 0.99 -5.38 -6.88
C PHE A 136 -0.37 -5.40 -6.17
N LEU A 137 -0.70 -6.46 -5.44
CA LEU A 137 -1.93 -6.56 -4.64
C LEU A 137 -1.99 -5.48 -3.54
N GLY A 138 -0.86 -5.17 -2.90
CA GLY A 138 -0.76 -4.04 -1.96
C GLY A 138 -1.01 -2.70 -2.65
N SER A 139 -0.48 -2.50 -3.85
CA SER A 139 -0.72 -1.28 -4.64
C SER A 139 -2.21 -1.15 -5.00
N LEU A 140 -2.84 -2.25 -5.44
CA LEU A 140 -4.27 -2.30 -5.72
C LEU A 140 -5.11 -2.01 -4.45
N ALA A 141 -4.74 -2.56 -3.29
CA ALA A 141 -5.40 -2.23 -2.04
C ALA A 141 -5.26 -0.74 -1.66
N GLY A 142 -4.11 -0.13 -1.94
CA GLY A 142 -3.89 1.31 -1.73
C GLY A 142 -4.76 2.18 -2.64
N ALA A 143 -4.86 1.82 -3.92
CA ALA A 143 -5.75 2.51 -4.86
C ALA A 143 -7.24 2.32 -4.47
N MET A 144 -7.62 1.13 -4.01
CA MET A 144 -8.96 0.85 -3.47
C MET A 144 -9.30 1.74 -2.26
N MET A 145 -8.33 2.03 -1.36
CA MET A 145 -8.60 2.89 -0.19
C MET A 145 -9.04 4.31 -0.58
N VAL A 146 -8.50 4.88 -1.66
CA VAL A 146 -8.91 6.22 -2.14
C VAL A 146 -10.37 6.23 -2.59
N GLN A 147 -10.86 5.13 -3.14
CA GLN A 147 -12.23 5.00 -3.61
C GLN A 147 -13.23 4.70 -2.49
N LEU A 148 -12.75 4.23 -1.32
CA LEU A 148 -13.59 3.83 -0.18
C LEU A 148 -13.64 4.86 0.94
N LEU A 149 -12.54 5.57 1.19
CA LEU A 149 -12.39 6.49 2.30
C LEU A 149 -12.74 7.93 1.90
N PRO A 150 -13.24 8.74 2.84
CA PRO A 150 -13.40 10.18 2.64
C PRO A 150 -12.09 10.86 2.27
N GLU A 151 -12.18 11.93 1.51
CA GLU A 151 -11.05 12.68 0.97
C GLU A 151 -10.14 13.20 2.09
N MET A 152 -10.74 13.83 3.11
CA MET A 152 -10.04 14.34 4.29
C MET A 152 -9.31 13.22 5.04
N THR A 153 -9.89 12.02 5.07
CA THR A 153 -9.27 10.86 5.71
C THR A 153 -8.06 10.37 4.91
N VAL A 154 -8.17 10.30 3.58
CA VAL A 154 -7.06 9.90 2.71
C VAL A 154 -5.87 10.83 2.88
N VAL A 155 -6.09 12.15 2.80
CA VAL A 155 -4.97 13.10 2.95
C VAL A 155 -4.39 13.12 4.36
N ALA A 156 -5.23 13.00 5.39
CA ALA A 156 -4.72 12.86 6.74
C ALA A 156 -3.84 11.59 6.90
N LEU A 157 -4.22 10.46 6.28
CA LEU A 157 -3.40 9.24 6.27
C LEU A 157 -2.10 9.43 5.48
N LEU A 158 -2.12 10.12 4.33
CA LEU A 158 -0.93 10.41 3.53
C LEU A 158 0.09 11.29 4.26
N VAL A 159 -0.36 12.11 5.22
CA VAL A 159 0.51 12.88 6.11
C VAL A 159 0.93 12.08 7.34
N ALA A 160 0.01 11.35 7.96
CA ALA A 160 0.25 10.65 9.22
C ALA A 160 1.16 9.42 9.05
N LEU A 161 1.02 8.65 7.97
CA LEU A 161 1.78 7.41 7.76
C LEU A 161 3.30 7.65 7.60
N PRO A 162 3.76 8.65 6.82
CA PRO A 162 5.20 8.93 6.73
C PRO A 162 5.78 9.45 8.04
N VAL A 163 5.02 10.25 8.79
CA VAL A 163 5.42 10.71 10.13
C VAL A 163 5.54 9.52 11.08
N TYR A 164 4.56 8.62 11.07
CA TYR A 164 4.59 7.39 11.87
C TYR A 164 5.78 6.50 11.50
N ASP A 165 6.05 6.28 10.21
CA ASP A 165 7.21 5.49 9.74
C ASP A 165 8.53 6.10 10.23
N TYR A 166 8.70 7.41 10.07
CA TYR A 166 9.88 8.12 10.57
C TYR A 166 10.05 7.96 12.10
N LEU A 167 8.98 8.13 12.88
CA LEU A 167 9.01 7.99 14.33
C LEU A 167 9.31 6.54 14.75
N MET A 168 8.72 5.55 14.08
CA MET A 168 8.96 4.12 14.36
C MET A 168 10.40 3.71 14.07
N VAL A 169 11.01 4.23 13.00
CA VAL A 169 12.39 3.93 12.65
C VAL A 169 13.39 4.66 13.57
N THR A 170 13.13 5.91 13.93
CA THR A 170 14.06 6.72 14.74
C THR A 170 13.95 6.48 16.25
N ARG A 171 12.75 6.20 16.76
CA ARG A 171 12.48 6.08 18.21
C ARG A 171 11.78 4.76 18.62
N GLY A 172 11.29 3.98 17.67
CA GLY A 172 10.48 2.79 17.94
C GLY A 172 11.26 1.50 18.23
N LEU A 173 10.50 0.42 18.45
CA LEU A 173 11.00 -0.93 18.78
C LEU A 173 11.98 -1.50 17.75
N LEU A 174 11.88 -1.11 16.47
CA LEU A 174 12.82 -1.54 15.44
C LEU A 174 14.22 -0.98 15.63
N GLY A 175 14.34 0.31 15.99
CA GLY A 175 15.63 0.95 16.25
C GLY A 175 16.34 0.35 17.46
N SER A 176 15.59 -0.01 18.51
CA SER A 176 16.15 -0.62 19.72
C SER A 176 16.54 -2.09 19.52
N LEU A 177 15.78 -2.87 18.72
CA LEU A 177 16.13 -4.23 18.34
C LEU A 177 17.42 -4.30 17.52
N ILE A 178 17.62 -3.35 16.59
CA ILE A 178 18.85 -3.28 15.77
C ILE A 178 20.04 -2.75 16.58
N ARG A 179 19.81 -1.77 17.47
CA ARG A 179 20.88 -1.30 18.36
C ARG A 179 21.35 -2.43 19.28
N LYS A 180 20.42 -3.22 19.83
CA LYS A 180 20.73 -4.43 20.59
C LYS A 180 21.38 -5.54 19.76
N SER A 181 21.00 -5.73 18.49
CA SER A 181 21.67 -6.73 17.63
C SER A 181 23.08 -6.30 17.22
N LYS A 182 23.33 -5.00 17.02
CA LYS A 182 24.69 -4.45 16.77
C LYS A 182 25.56 -4.45 18.03
N GLU A 183 24.97 -4.20 19.20
CA GLU A 183 25.69 -4.30 20.48
C GLU A 183 26.02 -5.76 20.86
N ALA A 184 25.15 -6.71 20.49
CA ALA A 184 25.40 -8.15 20.72
C ALA A 184 26.33 -8.80 19.67
N ALA A 185 26.35 -8.29 18.44
CA ALA A 185 27.21 -8.78 17.37
C ALA A 185 28.34 -7.79 17.10
N GLY A 186 29.44 -7.88 17.87
CA GLY A 186 30.65 -7.12 17.64
C GLY A 186 31.21 -7.31 16.22
N GLY A 187 30.78 -6.46 15.28
CA GLY A 187 31.38 -6.31 13.96
C GLY A 187 31.03 -7.35 12.89
N GLY A 188 30.01 -8.20 13.08
CA GLY A 188 29.61 -9.22 12.10
C GLY A 188 28.31 -8.88 11.37
N VAL A 189 28.39 -8.68 10.04
CA VAL A 189 27.21 -8.58 9.15
C VAL A 189 26.31 -9.81 9.35
N PRO A 190 25.02 -9.67 9.73
CA PRO A 190 24.15 -10.83 9.85
C PRO A 190 23.91 -11.44 8.47
N ALA A 191 24.10 -12.76 8.39
CA ALA A 191 23.97 -13.53 7.17
C ALA A 191 22.58 -13.37 6.52
N ARG A 192 22.63 -13.18 5.20
CA ARG A 192 21.60 -12.95 4.17
C ARG A 192 20.45 -13.98 4.05
N GLY A 193 20.18 -14.82 5.06
CA GLY A 193 19.41 -16.07 4.88
C GLY A 193 17.95 -16.07 5.33
N ASP A 194 17.66 -15.76 6.58
CA ASP A 194 16.37 -16.14 7.19
C ASP A 194 15.82 -15.04 8.10
N THR A 195 15.18 -14.03 7.52
CA THR A 195 14.21 -13.21 8.26
C THR A 195 12.82 -13.82 8.08
N PRO A 196 12.12 -14.20 9.16
CA PRO A 196 10.78 -14.81 9.13
C PRO A 196 9.64 -13.85 8.71
N LEU A 197 9.98 -12.71 8.10
CA LEU A 197 9.08 -11.68 7.57
C LEU A 197 8.78 -11.83 6.07
N PHE A 198 9.00 -13.04 5.51
CA PHE A 198 8.51 -13.37 4.17
C PHE A 198 6.98 -13.23 4.15
N GLY A 199 6.46 -12.23 3.43
CA GLY A 199 5.03 -11.94 3.34
C GLY A 199 4.65 -10.47 3.59
N PHE A 200 5.51 -9.68 4.25
CA PHE A 200 5.29 -8.23 4.44
C PHE A 200 6.29 -7.35 3.72
N VAL A 201 7.31 -7.96 3.11
CA VAL A 201 8.46 -7.25 2.56
C VAL A 201 8.75 -7.77 1.17
N VAL A 202 8.72 -6.88 0.18
CA VAL A 202 9.13 -7.11 -1.19
C VAL A 202 10.65 -6.89 -1.27
N ARG A 203 11.41 -7.97 -1.49
CA ARG A 203 12.87 -7.87 -1.60
C ARG A 203 13.26 -7.39 -2.99
N LEU A 204 13.80 -6.19 -3.08
CA LEU A 204 14.52 -5.71 -4.25
C LEU A 204 16.02 -5.93 -4.00
N LYS A 205 16.78 -6.34 -5.02
CA LYS A 205 18.23 -6.68 -4.93
C LYS A 205 19.08 -5.73 -4.07
N ALA A 206 18.73 -4.44 -3.98
CA ALA A 206 19.44 -3.42 -3.21
C ALA A 206 18.63 -2.83 -2.03
N MET A 207 17.34 -3.19 -1.86
CA MET A 207 16.44 -2.62 -0.84
C MET A 207 15.26 -3.56 -0.59
N SER A 208 14.87 -3.76 0.66
CA SER A 208 13.66 -4.48 1.01
C SER A 208 12.57 -3.48 1.38
N LEU A 209 11.54 -3.30 0.54
CA LEU A 209 10.41 -2.41 0.81
C LEU A 209 9.27 -3.17 1.47
N GLY A 210 8.59 -2.55 2.42
CA GLY A 210 7.36 -3.10 2.99
C GLY A 210 6.24 -3.08 1.96
N VAL A 211 5.33 -4.05 2.00
CA VAL A 211 4.09 -4.02 1.21
C VAL A 211 3.27 -2.76 1.56
N GLY A 212 3.31 -2.32 2.82
CA GLY A 212 2.70 -1.06 3.24
C GLY A 212 3.22 0.17 2.47
N ASP A 213 4.47 0.17 2.03
CA ASP A 213 5.02 1.27 1.23
C ASP A 213 4.34 1.36 -0.14
N PHE A 214 4.07 0.21 -0.76
CA PHE A 214 3.34 0.11 -2.02
C PHE A 214 1.89 0.59 -1.87
N VAL A 215 1.23 0.26 -0.75
CA VAL A 215 -0.12 0.75 -0.43
C VAL A 215 -0.12 2.27 -0.40
N VAL A 216 0.83 2.89 0.32
CA VAL A 216 0.89 4.35 0.47
C VAL A 216 1.24 5.05 -0.85
N TYR A 217 2.19 4.53 -1.63
CA TYR A 217 2.52 5.11 -2.94
C TYR A 217 1.34 5.03 -3.90
N ALA A 218 0.65 3.89 -3.96
CA ALA A 218 -0.51 3.73 -4.81
C ALA A 218 -1.67 4.62 -4.35
N MET A 219 -1.91 4.75 -3.04
CA MET A 219 -2.90 5.64 -2.47
C MET A 219 -2.60 7.11 -2.85
N ALA A 220 -1.36 7.57 -2.71
CA ALA A 220 -0.97 8.92 -3.07
C ALA A 220 -1.17 9.22 -4.57
N LEU A 221 -0.69 8.31 -5.44
CA LEU A 221 -0.81 8.47 -6.88
C LEU A 221 -2.25 8.37 -7.37
N THR A 222 -3.06 7.49 -6.77
CA THR A 222 -4.49 7.38 -7.06
C THR A 222 -5.20 8.66 -6.65
N TYR A 223 -4.94 9.17 -5.44
CA TYR A 223 -5.50 10.44 -4.98
C TYR A 223 -5.22 11.58 -5.97
N VAL A 224 -3.96 11.76 -6.38
CA VAL A 224 -3.57 12.78 -7.37
C VAL A 224 -4.28 12.57 -8.72
N THR A 225 -4.35 11.33 -9.19
CA THR A 225 -4.96 11.02 -10.50
C THR A 225 -6.47 11.24 -10.49
N VAL A 226 -7.15 10.86 -9.40
CA VAL A 226 -8.60 11.02 -9.23
C VAL A 226 -8.98 12.50 -9.21
N HIS A 227 -8.24 13.37 -8.51
CA HIS A 227 -8.62 14.78 -8.40
C HIS A 227 -8.26 15.58 -9.65
N LEU A 228 -7.16 15.22 -10.33
CA LEU A 228 -6.75 15.89 -11.56
C LEU A 228 -7.42 15.32 -12.82
N TYR A 229 -8.34 14.35 -12.69
CA TYR A 229 -8.96 13.66 -13.84
C TYR A 229 -9.72 14.61 -14.76
N THR A 230 -10.30 15.68 -14.20
CA THR A 230 -11.05 16.73 -14.92
C THR A 230 -10.19 17.44 -15.96
N TYR A 231 -8.87 17.42 -15.77
CA TYR A 231 -7.88 17.98 -16.70
C TYR A 231 -7.37 16.96 -17.74
N GLY A 232 -7.98 15.77 -17.82
CA GLY A 232 -7.72 14.76 -18.83
C GLY A 232 -6.27 14.27 -18.86
N PHE A 233 -5.54 14.58 -19.94
CA PHE A 233 -4.15 14.16 -20.13
C PHE A 233 -3.20 14.65 -19.01
N ILE A 234 -3.54 15.76 -18.35
CA ILE A 234 -2.75 16.29 -17.23
C ILE A 234 -2.73 15.30 -16.06
N ALA A 235 -3.80 14.55 -15.80
CA ALA A 235 -3.82 13.51 -14.76
C ALA A 235 -2.80 12.40 -15.03
N LEU A 236 -2.66 12.00 -16.30
CA LEU A 236 -1.68 10.98 -16.71
C LEU A 236 -0.24 11.52 -16.59
N LEU A 237 0.00 12.77 -16.95
CA LEU A 237 1.29 13.42 -16.74
C LEU A 237 1.62 13.53 -15.24
N ALA A 238 0.64 13.88 -14.40
CA ALA A 238 0.79 13.94 -12.95
C ALA A 238 1.11 12.56 -12.35
N LEU A 239 0.50 11.49 -12.85
CA LEU A 239 0.81 10.12 -12.46
C LEU A 239 2.26 9.75 -12.81
N VAL A 240 2.70 10.04 -14.04
CA VAL A 240 4.09 9.76 -14.49
C VAL A 240 5.09 10.60 -13.69
N ALA A 241 4.81 11.89 -13.49
CA ALA A 241 5.63 12.78 -12.68
C ALA A 241 5.70 12.31 -11.22
N GLY A 242 4.58 11.91 -10.64
CA GLY A 242 4.51 11.36 -9.29
C GLY A 242 5.32 10.07 -9.13
N ALA A 243 5.23 9.15 -10.09
CA ALA A 243 6.05 7.94 -10.09
C ALA A 243 7.55 8.25 -10.20
N ALA A 244 7.92 9.25 -11.00
CA ALA A 244 9.31 9.72 -11.10
C ALA A 244 9.78 10.36 -9.77
N LEU A 245 8.93 11.14 -9.10
CA LEU A 245 9.25 11.74 -7.80
C LEU A 245 9.41 10.68 -6.70
N ILE A 246 8.56 9.65 -6.66
CA ILE A 246 8.75 8.50 -5.76
C ILE A 246 10.08 7.82 -6.04
N TYR A 247 10.41 7.59 -7.32
CA TYR A 247 11.70 6.98 -7.68
C TYR A 247 12.89 7.80 -7.21
N VAL A 248 12.86 9.12 -7.40
CA VAL A 248 13.90 10.04 -6.93
C VAL A 248 13.96 10.04 -5.40
N GLY A 249 12.82 10.11 -4.71
CA GLY A 249 12.73 10.03 -3.25
C GLY A 249 13.30 8.72 -2.68
N LEU A 250 13.02 7.58 -3.33
CA LEU A 250 13.58 6.28 -2.95
C LEU A 250 15.09 6.25 -3.18
N ARG A 251 15.58 6.78 -4.30
CA ARG A 251 17.03 6.92 -4.57
C ARG A 251 17.72 7.79 -3.51
N LEU A 252 17.11 8.90 -3.13
CA LEU A 252 17.61 9.77 -2.05
C LEU A 252 17.60 9.06 -0.71
N THR A 253 16.56 8.29 -0.39
CA THR A 253 16.47 7.48 0.83
C THR A 253 17.62 6.48 0.92
N VAL A 254 17.90 5.78 -0.19
CA VAL A 254 19.05 4.87 -0.29
C VAL A 254 20.38 5.62 -0.12
N HIS A 255 20.50 6.82 -0.67
CA HIS A 255 21.73 7.59 -0.58
C HIS A 255 21.96 8.15 0.84
N VAL A 256 20.92 8.67 1.49
CA VAL A 256 21.00 9.38 2.78
C VAL A 256 20.99 8.41 3.96
N PHE A 257 20.04 7.49 4.01
CA PHE A 257 19.83 6.65 5.19
C PHE A 257 20.62 5.34 5.13
N LEU A 258 20.66 4.69 3.97
CA LEU A 258 21.35 3.40 3.82
C LEU A 258 22.87 3.55 3.95
N ARG A 259 23.46 4.68 3.50
CA ARG A 259 24.90 4.95 3.70
C ARG A 259 25.26 5.29 5.15
N ARG A 260 24.37 5.93 5.91
CA ARG A 260 24.67 6.43 7.26
C ARG A 260 24.23 5.49 8.37
N TRP A 261 23.18 4.67 8.16
CA TRP A 261 22.57 3.84 9.21
C TRP A 261 22.37 2.37 8.80
N GLY A 262 22.52 2.02 7.51
CA GLY A 262 22.28 0.67 6.99
C GLY A 262 20.80 0.26 6.88
N TYR A 263 19.89 1.10 7.39
CA TYR A 263 18.44 0.97 7.35
C TYR A 263 17.83 2.38 7.42
N GLY A 264 16.67 2.61 6.80
CA GLY A 264 16.03 3.93 6.77
C GLY A 264 14.53 3.85 6.49
N PRO A 265 13.75 4.84 6.96
CA PRO A 265 12.32 4.91 6.69
C PRO A 265 12.11 5.13 5.19
N ALA A 266 11.29 4.28 4.56
CA ALA A 266 11.13 4.27 3.12
C ALA A 266 10.14 5.33 2.64
N LEU A 267 9.18 5.72 3.48
CA LEU A 267 8.07 6.59 3.12
C LEU A 267 8.35 8.11 3.17
N PRO A 268 9.09 8.67 4.15
CA PRO A 268 9.13 10.12 4.37
C PRO A 268 9.64 10.91 3.17
N LEU A 269 10.76 10.51 2.57
CA LEU A 269 11.37 11.25 1.46
C LEU A 269 10.55 11.17 0.17
N PRO A 270 10.10 9.98 -0.30
CA PRO A 270 9.17 9.91 -1.43
C PRO A 270 7.89 10.73 -1.24
N MET A 271 7.30 10.70 -0.04
CA MET A 271 6.07 11.44 0.23
C MET A 271 6.29 12.95 0.30
N LEU A 272 7.41 13.42 0.84
CA LEU A 272 7.79 14.83 0.79
C LEU A 272 7.98 15.33 -0.65
N MET A 273 8.56 14.49 -1.54
CA MET A 273 8.70 14.84 -2.96
C MET A 273 7.36 14.87 -3.70
N LEU A 274 6.39 14.04 -3.28
CA LEU A 274 5.03 14.03 -3.84
C LEU A 274 4.12 15.15 -3.31
N LEU A 275 4.46 15.75 -2.17
CA LEU A 275 3.62 16.74 -1.48
C LEU A 275 3.14 17.91 -2.38
N PRO A 276 3.95 18.48 -3.30
CA PRO A 276 3.48 19.52 -4.21
C PRO A 276 2.37 19.04 -5.16
N LEU A 277 2.44 17.79 -5.64
CA LEU A 277 1.39 17.20 -6.49
C LEU A 277 0.13 16.90 -5.70
N ILE A 278 0.28 16.42 -4.46
CA ILE A 278 -0.86 16.18 -3.55
C ILE A 278 -1.55 17.52 -3.23
N ALA A 279 -0.79 18.57 -2.95
CA ALA A 279 -1.33 19.90 -2.69
C ALA A 279 -2.01 20.50 -3.93
N ALA A 280 -1.43 20.32 -5.12
CA ALA A 280 -2.05 20.75 -6.37
C ALA A 280 -3.37 20.00 -6.63
N ALA A 281 -3.41 18.68 -6.36
CA ALA A 281 -4.61 17.87 -6.48
C ALA A 281 -5.70 18.27 -5.47
N TRP A 282 -5.33 18.62 -4.24
CA TRP A 282 -6.25 19.08 -3.19
C TRP A 282 -6.90 20.44 -3.50
N LEU A 283 -6.19 21.31 -4.22
CA LEU A 283 -6.62 22.68 -4.53
C LEU A 283 -7.36 22.82 -5.87
N ALA A 284 -7.39 21.76 -6.68
CA ALA A 284 -7.94 21.75 -8.03
C ALA A 284 -9.42 21.33 -8.04
#